data_AF-A0A937W0U2-F1
#
_entry.id   AF-A0A937W0U2-F1
#
_cell.length_a   1.000
_cell.length_b   1.000
_cell.length_c   1.000
_cell.angle_alpha   90.00
_cell.angle_beta   90.00
_cell.angle_gamma   90.00
#
_symmetry.space_group_name_H-M   'P 1'
#
loop_
_entity.id
_entity.type
_entity.pdbx_description
1 polymer ?
#
loop_
_entity_poly.entity_id
_entity_poly.type
_entity_poly.pdbx_seq_one_letter_code
_entity_poly.pdbx_strand_id
1 'polypeptide(L)'
;YKYGAKITHTTPENHDKQMAWHQNLEHFTKIVLAQVLRTHFHDPTELDSYSSPNSRTSLITMGRILNADPELYSEIQAYNLQGPALIQAYCEAAQALGQALAAGDVALFATSMTASAVALGPTYLADMLQKSQALQRQLV
;
A
#
# COMPACT_ATOMS: atom_id res chain seq x y z
N TYR A 1 4.05 28.87 -1.13
CA TYR A 1 2.78 29.36 -0.53
C TYR A 1 2.99 29.73 0.94
N LYS A 2 2.10 30.54 1.54
CA LYS A 2 2.24 31.20 2.86
C LYS A 2 2.67 30.27 4.02
N TYR A 3 2.51 28.96 3.90
CA TYR A 3 2.86 27.95 4.92
C TYR A 3 3.74 26.80 4.40
N GLY A 4 4.53 27.01 3.35
CA GLY A 4 5.44 25.98 2.82
C GLY A 4 4.78 24.88 1.97
N ALA A 5 3.47 24.99 1.70
CA ALA A 5 2.80 24.06 0.79
C ALA A 5 3.41 24.12 -0.62
N LYS A 6 3.61 22.94 -1.21
CA LYS A 6 3.91 22.76 -2.64
C LYS A 6 2.59 22.47 -3.36
N ILE A 7 2.23 23.30 -4.34
CA ILE A 7 0.98 23.15 -5.10
C ILE A 7 1.26 22.46 -6.43
N THR A 8 0.40 21.51 -6.76
CA THR A 8 0.34 20.81 -8.04
C THR A 8 -1.02 21.09 -8.66
N HIS A 9 -1.05 21.60 -9.89
CA HIS A 9 -2.28 21.82 -10.64
C HIS A 9 -2.55 20.64 -11.57
N THR A 10 -3.81 20.20 -11.65
CA THR A 10 -4.22 19.10 -12.50
C THR A 10 -5.72 19.20 -12.82
N THR A 11 -6.23 18.36 -13.74
CA THR A 11 -7.67 18.29 -14.02
C THR A 11 -8.38 17.44 -12.96
N PRO A 12 -9.70 17.62 -12.73
CA PRO A 12 -10.46 16.77 -11.82
C PRO A 12 -10.31 15.27 -12.12
N GLU A 13 -10.33 14.89 -13.40
CA GLU A 13 -10.25 13.49 -13.82
C GLU A 13 -8.89 12.88 -13.48
N ASN A 14 -7.80 13.63 -13.68
CA ASN A 14 -6.47 13.17 -13.32
C ASN A 14 -6.26 13.18 -11.81
N HIS A 15 -6.83 14.14 -11.09
CA HIS A 15 -6.85 14.12 -9.63
C HIS A 15 -7.50 12.82 -9.12
N ASP A 16 -8.69 12.49 -9.59
CA ASP A 16 -9.44 11.32 -9.13
C ASP A 16 -8.73 10.01 -9.52
N LYS A 17 -8.11 9.97 -10.71
CA LYS A 17 -7.24 8.86 -11.11
C LYS A 17 -6.08 8.65 -10.13
N GLN A 18 -5.42 9.72 -9.72
CA GLN A 18 -4.34 9.64 -8.74
C GLN A 18 -4.86 9.22 -7.36
N MET A 19 -5.99 9.75 -6.92
CA MET A 19 -6.59 9.39 -5.64
C MET A 19 -7.13 7.96 -5.61
N ALA A 20 -7.51 7.39 -6.76
CA ALA A 20 -7.89 5.98 -6.85
C ALA A 20 -6.73 5.08 -6.38
N TRP A 21 -5.48 5.43 -6.72
CA TRP A 21 -4.31 4.75 -6.19
C TRP A 21 -3.99 5.16 -4.76
N HIS A 22 -3.79 6.47 -4.51
CA HIS A 22 -3.24 6.96 -3.24
C HIS A 22 -4.19 6.86 -2.04
N GLN A 23 -5.51 6.85 -2.29
CA GLN A 23 -6.52 6.80 -1.25
C GLN A 23 -7.33 5.52 -1.37
N ASN A 24 -8.02 5.27 -2.49
CA ASN A 24 -8.92 4.12 -2.58
C ASN A 24 -8.16 2.79 -2.39
N LEU A 25 -7.17 2.53 -3.25
CA LEU A 25 -6.42 1.28 -3.20
C LEU A 25 -5.53 1.17 -1.96
N GLU A 26 -4.80 2.23 -1.59
CA GLU A 26 -3.91 2.21 -0.42
C GLU A 26 -4.71 1.94 0.86
N HIS A 27 -5.82 2.65 1.09
CA HIS A 27 -6.66 2.42 2.27
C HIS A 27 -7.25 1.01 2.26
N PHE A 28 -7.78 0.56 1.11
CA PHE A 28 -8.32 -0.79 0.95
C PHE A 28 -7.29 -1.85 1.34
N THR A 29 -6.07 -1.75 0.81
CA THR A 29 -4.99 -2.70 1.06
C THR A 29 -4.64 -2.78 2.55
N LYS A 30 -4.62 -1.64 3.26
CA LYS A 30 -4.34 -1.61 4.70
C LYS A 30 -5.48 -2.20 5.53
N ILE A 31 -6.73 -1.94 5.17
CA ILE A 31 -7.90 -2.53 5.85
C ILE A 31 -7.94 -4.05 5.65
N VAL A 32 -7.68 -4.55 4.44
CA VAL A 32 -7.59 -5.99 4.16
C VAL A 32 -6.50 -6.64 5.02
N LEU A 33 -5.31 -6.05 5.07
CA LEU A 33 -4.21 -6.56 5.89
C LEU A 33 -4.58 -6.54 7.39
N ALA A 34 -5.19 -5.47 7.88
CA ALA A 34 -5.65 -5.37 9.27
C ALA A 34 -6.70 -6.45 9.60
N GLN A 35 -7.60 -6.76 8.67
CA GLN A 35 -8.58 -7.83 8.84
C GLN A 35 -7.90 -9.20 8.94
N VAL A 36 -6.90 -9.49 8.11
CA VAL A 36 -6.10 -10.72 8.22
C VAL A 36 -5.41 -10.79 9.58
N LEU A 37 -4.77 -9.72 10.02
CA LEU A 37 -4.11 -9.67 11.32
C LEU A 37 -5.09 -9.94 12.46
N ARG A 38 -6.21 -9.21 12.52
CA ARG A 38 -7.26 -9.40 13.53
C ARG A 38 -7.82 -10.83 13.57
N THR A 39 -7.86 -11.52 12.43
CA THR A 39 -8.46 -12.85 12.30
C THR A 39 -7.48 -13.97 12.70
N HIS A 40 -6.18 -13.77 12.46
CA HIS A 40 -5.17 -14.83 12.62
C HIS A 40 -4.17 -14.58 13.76
N PHE A 41 -4.05 -13.34 14.24
CA PHE A 41 -3.13 -12.93 15.29
C PHE A 41 -3.91 -12.25 16.42
N HIS A 42 -3.87 -12.85 17.61
CA HIS A 42 -4.67 -12.37 18.76
C HIS A 42 -4.01 -11.19 19.49
N ASP A 43 -2.68 -11.18 19.59
CA ASP A 43 -1.92 -10.10 20.21
C ASP A 43 -1.00 -9.43 19.16
N PRO A 44 -1.30 -8.18 18.74
CA PRO A 44 -0.47 -7.49 17.76
C PRO A 44 0.92 -7.12 18.27
N THR A 45 1.16 -7.11 19.59
CA THR A 45 2.49 -6.82 20.17
C THR A 45 3.49 -7.94 19.92
N GLU A 46 3.01 -9.17 19.66
CA GLU A 46 3.86 -10.28 19.22
C GLU A 46 4.54 -9.97 17.88
N LEU A 47 3.87 -9.21 16.99
CA LEU A 47 4.43 -8.84 15.69
C LEU A 47 5.66 -7.93 15.81
N ASP A 48 5.77 -7.15 16.89
CA ASP A 48 6.85 -6.18 17.07
C ASP A 48 8.21 -6.87 17.17
N SER A 49 8.27 -7.97 17.91
CA SER A 49 9.49 -8.76 18.13
C SER A 49 10.00 -9.43 16.84
N TYR A 50 9.12 -9.71 15.88
CA TYR A 50 9.45 -10.31 14.59
C TYR A 50 9.48 -9.29 13.44
N SER A 51 9.21 -8.01 13.74
CA SER A 51 9.08 -6.99 12.70
C SER A 51 10.43 -6.69 12.04
N SER A 52 10.48 -6.88 10.72
CA SER A 52 11.55 -6.32 9.89
C SER A 52 11.26 -4.84 9.63
N PRO A 53 12.23 -4.05 9.12
CA PRO A 53 11.98 -2.66 8.77
C PRO A 53 10.80 -2.48 7.78
N ASN A 54 10.58 -3.44 6.88
CA ASN A 54 9.48 -3.42 5.93
C ASN A 54 8.13 -3.70 6.60
N SER A 55 8.01 -4.77 7.41
CA SER A 55 6.75 -5.08 8.08
C SER A 55 6.40 -4.03 9.14
N ARG A 56 7.40 -3.47 9.85
CA ARG A 56 7.20 -2.34 10.77
C ARG A 56 6.63 -1.11 10.07
N THR A 57 7.16 -0.74 8.91
CA THR A 57 6.62 0.37 8.11
C THR A 57 5.17 0.12 7.70
N SER A 58 4.82 -1.13 7.37
CA SER A 58 3.44 -1.52 7.08
C SER A 58 2.53 -1.34 8.30
N LEU A 59 2.96 -1.74 9.50
CA LEU A 59 2.21 -1.55 10.75
C LEU A 59 2.03 -0.06 11.09
N ILE A 60 3.07 0.77 10.92
CA ILE A 60 3.00 2.22 11.15
C ILE A 60 1.98 2.88 10.21
N THR A 61 2.03 2.55 8.92
CA THR A 61 1.08 3.10 7.94
C THR A 61 -0.34 2.61 8.20
N MET A 62 -0.52 1.35 8.57
CA MET A 62 -1.81 0.81 9.01
C MET A 62 -2.35 1.55 10.24
N GLY A 63 -1.51 1.82 11.24
CA GLY A 63 -1.91 2.57 12.44
C GLY A 63 -2.46 3.96 12.12
N ARG A 64 -1.92 4.65 11.10
CA ARG A 64 -2.45 5.94 10.63
C ARG A 64 -3.85 5.81 10.05
N ILE A 65 -4.09 4.75 9.25
CA ILE A 65 -5.38 4.51 8.60
C ILE A 65 -6.44 4.10 9.63
N LEU A 66 -6.10 3.20 10.56
CA LEU A 66 -7.05 2.67 11.55
C LEU A 66 -7.41 3.67 12.66
N ASN A 67 -6.62 4.73 12.86
CA ASN A 67 -6.95 5.83 13.78
C ASN A 67 -7.70 6.99 13.09
N ALA A 68 -8.03 6.86 11.81
CA ALA A 68 -8.82 7.85 11.10
C ALA A 68 -10.34 7.59 11.27
N ASP A 69 -11.15 8.56 10.86
CA ASP A 69 -12.61 8.43 10.84
C ASP A 69 -13.04 7.42 9.75
N PRO A 70 -13.71 6.31 10.12
CA PRO A 70 -14.18 5.31 9.17
C PRO A 70 -15.28 5.83 8.23
N GLU A 71 -16.08 6.83 8.63
CA GLU A 71 -17.13 7.39 7.77
C GLU A 71 -16.49 8.17 6.62
N LEU A 72 -15.52 9.04 6.93
CA LEU A 72 -14.74 9.77 5.93
C LEU A 72 -14.09 8.83 4.89
N TYR A 73 -13.50 7.73 5.36
CA TYR A 73 -12.81 6.81 4.47
C TYR A 73 -13.82 6.03 3.61
N SER A 74 -14.97 5.69 4.17
CA SER A 74 -16.07 5.05 3.43
C SER A 74 -16.63 5.97 2.34
N GLU A 75 -16.76 7.27 2.61
CA GLU A 75 -17.15 8.27 1.62
C GLU A 75 -16.11 8.40 0.50
N ILE A 76 -14.82 8.51 0.82
CA ILE A 76 -13.73 8.51 -0.18
C ILE A 76 -13.81 7.27 -1.08
N GLN A 77 -14.11 6.11 -0.47
CA GLN A 77 -14.30 4.87 -1.22
C GLN A 77 -15.49 4.92 -2.18
N ALA A 78 -16.61 5.49 -1.74
CA ALA A 78 -17.84 5.55 -2.52
C ALA A 78 -17.81 6.59 -3.66
N TYR A 79 -17.17 7.75 -3.44
CA TYR A 79 -17.26 8.88 -4.38
C TYR A 79 -16.22 8.85 -5.50
N ASN A 80 -15.09 8.16 -5.33
CA ASN A 80 -14.13 8.01 -6.41
C ASN A 80 -14.48 6.82 -7.32
N LEU A 81 -15.18 7.12 -8.42
CA LEU A 81 -15.67 6.10 -9.36
C LEU A 81 -14.55 5.33 -10.09
N GLN A 82 -13.30 5.79 -10.03
CA GLN A 82 -12.14 5.07 -10.59
C GLN A 82 -11.53 4.05 -9.61
N GLY A 83 -11.85 4.15 -8.32
CA GLY A 83 -11.36 3.26 -7.26
C GLY A 83 -11.71 1.78 -7.47
N PRO A 84 -12.98 1.41 -7.76
CA PRO A 84 -13.40 0.01 -7.86
C PRO A 84 -12.61 -0.81 -8.89
N ALA A 85 -12.32 -0.25 -10.07
CA ALA A 85 -11.56 -0.95 -11.10
C ALA A 85 -10.13 -1.29 -10.65
N LEU A 86 -9.49 -0.36 -9.93
CA LEU A 86 -8.13 -0.57 -9.42
C LEU A 86 -8.10 -1.55 -8.25
N ILE A 87 -9.10 -1.52 -7.36
CA ILE A 87 -9.28 -2.52 -6.30
C ILE A 87 -9.48 -3.91 -6.89
N GLN A 88 -10.30 -4.04 -7.94
CA GLN A 88 -10.51 -5.31 -8.62
C GLN A 88 -9.21 -5.85 -9.23
N ALA A 89 -8.44 -5.00 -9.93
CA ALA A 89 -7.15 -5.40 -10.48
C ALA A 89 -6.15 -5.86 -9.39
N TYR A 90 -6.16 -5.22 -8.22
CA TYR A 90 -5.36 -5.66 -7.07
C TYR A 90 -5.79 -7.04 -6.57
N CYS A 91 -7.09 -7.28 -6.40
CA CYS A 91 -7.61 -8.58 -5.96
C CYS A 91 -7.21 -9.71 -6.93
N GLU A 92 -7.33 -9.47 -8.24
CA GLU A 92 -6.92 -10.43 -9.27
C GLU A 92 -5.42 -10.73 -9.22
N ALA A 93 -4.58 -9.70 -9.12
CA ALA A 93 -3.14 -9.87 -9.01
C ALA A 93 -2.74 -10.62 -7.72
N ALA A 94 -3.34 -10.26 -6.58
CA ALA A 94 -3.08 -10.90 -5.30
C ALA A 94 -3.52 -12.38 -5.30
N GLN A 95 -4.68 -12.68 -5.89
CA GLN A 95 -5.18 -14.04 -6.03
C GLN A 95 -4.27 -14.89 -6.92
N ALA A 96 -3.88 -14.38 -8.09
CA ALA A 96 -3.02 -15.11 -9.02
C ALA A 96 -1.65 -15.43 -8.38
N LEU A 97 -1.00 -14.44 -7.76
CA LEU A 97 0.27 -14.64 -7.07
C LEU A 97 0.12 -15.59 -5.87
N GLY A 98 -0.94 -15.45 -5.08
CA GLY A 98 -1.21 -16.31 -3.94
C GLY A 98 -1.44 -17.77 -4.33
N GLN A 99 -2.19 -18.02 -5.41
CA GLN A 99 -2.43 -19.36 -5.93
C GLN A 99 -1.15 -20.02 -6.44
N ALA A 100 -0.30 -19.29 -7.16
CA ALA A 100 0.99 -19.81 -7.62
C ALA A 100 1.89 -20.21 -6.45
N LEU A 101 1.99 -19.35 -5.43
CA LEU A 101 2.76 -19.66 -4.21
C LEU A 101 2.21 -20.87 -3.47
N ALA A 102 0.88 -21.00 -3.36
CA ALA A 102 0.24 -22.16 -2.74
C ALA A 102 0.50 -23.47 -3.51
N ALA A 103 0.67 -23.39 -4.83
CA ALA A 103 1.06 -24.51 -5.69
C ALA A 103 2.57 -24.79 -5.70
N GLY A 104 3.39 -24.01 -4.99
CA GLY A 104 4.84 -24.12 -4.97
C GLY A 104 5.54 -23.48 -6.18
N ASP A 105 4.79 -22.80 -7.06
CA ASP A 105 5.36 -22.05 -8.18
C ASP A 105 5.84 -20.67 -7.71
N VAL A 106 7.08 -20.66 -7.24
CA VAL A 106 7.78 -19.42 -6.84
C VAL A 106 8.30 -18.61 -8.05
N ALA A 107 8.30 -19.20 -9.25
CA ALA A 107 8.83 -18.54 -10.44
C ALA A 107 7.94 -17.37 -10.86
N LEU A 108 6.60 -17.53 -10.81
CA LEU A 108 5.68 -16.44 -11.10
C LEU A 108 5.91 -15.22 -10.21
N PHE A 109 6.17 -15.44 -8.92
CA PHE A 109 6.48 -14.36 -7.98
C PHE A 109 7.77 -13.63 -8.38
N ALA A 110 8.86 -14.36 -8.65
CA ALA A 110 10.14 -13.78 -9.04
C ALA A 110 10.05 -13.01 -10.37
N THR A 111 9.33 -13.57 -11.36
CA THR A 111 9.09 -12.92 -12.65
C THR A 111 8.27 -11.64 -12.48
N SER A 112 7.21 -11.68 -11.68
CA SER A 112 6.35 -10.51 -11.42
C SER A 112 7.14 -9.39 -10.71
N MET A 113 7.97 -9.75 -9.74
CA MET A 113 8.86 -8.80 -9.06
C MET A 113 9.85 -8.17 -10.04
N THR A 114 10.49 -8.97 -10.89
CA THR A 114 11.48 -8.48 -11.87
C THR A 114 10.83 -7.57 -12.92
N ALA A 115 9.69 -8.00 -13.48
CA ALA A 115 8.95 -7.20 -14.46
C ALA A 115 8.48 -5.87 -13.87
N SER A 116 7.98 -5.88 -12.63
CA SER A 116 7.58 -4.66 -11.91
C SER A 116 8.76 -3.73 -11.67
N ALA A 117 9.92 -4.28 -11.28
CA ALA A 117 11.12 -3.48 -11.06
C ALA A 117 11.61 -2.80 -12.35
N VAL A 118 11.57 -3.52 -13.48
CA VAL A 118 11.89 -2.97 -14.81
C VAL A 118 10.92 -1.86 -15.19
N ALA A 119 9.61 -2.09 -15.04
CA ALA A 119 8.57 -1.12 -15.42
C ALA A 119 8.61 0.17 -14.58
N LEU A 120 8.88 0.06 -13.27
CA LEU A 120 8.99 1.21 -12.38
C LEU A 120 10.30 1.98 -12.55
N GLY A 121 11.34 1.32 -13.07
CA GLY A 121 12.61 1.91 -13.42
C GLY A 121 13.61 1.98 -12.25
N PRO A 122 14.89 1.64 -12.48
CA PRO A 122 15.89 1.50 -11.42
C PRO A 122 16.17 2.81 -10.68
N THR A 123 16.14 3.96 -11.37
CA THR A 123 16.38 5.27 -10.75
C THR A 123 15.30 5.62 -9.74
N TYR A 124 14.03 5.40 -10.08
CA TYR A 124 12.92 5.67 -9.17
C TYR A 124 12.97 4.75 -7.95
N LEU A 125 13.22 3.45 -8.17
CA LEU A 125 13.31 2.47 -7.09
C LEU A 125 14.50 2.74 -6.15
N ALA A 126 15.64 3.18 -6.69
CA ALA A 126 16.79 3.58 -5.88
C ALA A 126 16.48 4.80 -4.98
N ASP A 127 15.79 5.80 -5.52
CA ASP A 127 15.33 6.96 -4.73
C ASP A 127 14.33 6.54 -3.63
N MET A 128 13.38 5.67 -3.94
CA MET A 128 12.44 5.13 -2.93
C MET A 128 13.16 4.32 -1.85
N LEU A 129 14.16 3.52 -2.22
CA LEU A 129 14.97 2.77 -1.26
C LEU A 129 15.75 3.70 -0.33
N GLN A 130 16.39 4.74 -0.86
CA GLN A 130 17.13 5.72 -0.07
C GLN A 130 16.21 6.45 0.92
N LYS A 131 15.01 6.84 0.48
CA LYS A 131 14.00 7.47 1.36
C LYS A 131 13.51 6.51 2.44
N SER A 132 13.27 5.24 2.10
CA SER A 132 12.90 4.21 3.06
C SER A 132 13.98 4.05 4.14
N GLN A 133 15.26 3.96 3.76
CA GLN A 133 16.38 3.88 4.72
C GLN A 133 16.47 5.11 5.62
N ALA A 134 16.20 6.31 5.08
CA ALA A 134 16.19 7.54 5.86
C ALA A 134 15.07 7.55 6.91
N LEU A 135 13.86 7.12 6.55
CA LEU A 135 12.74 6.96 7.48
C LEU A 135 13.04 5.91 8.56
N GLN A 136 13.58 4.75 8.16
CA GLN A 136 13.90 3.66 9.07
C GLN A 136 14.92 4.07 10.14
N ARG A 137 15.91 4.91 9.80
CA ARG A 137 16.89 5.45 10.77
C ARG A 137 16.25 6.33 11.86
N GLN A 138 15.04 6.83 11.66
CA GLN A 138 14.32 7.62 12.67
C GLN A 138 13.34 6.78 13.50
N LEU A 139 13.12 5.52 13.12
CA LEU A 139 12.19 4.58 13.78
C LEU A 139 12.91 3.59 14.73
N VAL A 140 14.24 3.69 14.84
CA VAL A 140 15.12 2.95 15.75
C VAL A 140 15.77 3.95 16.69
#